data_AF-A0A2E0Y2B0-F1
#
_entry.id   AF-A0A2E0Y2B0-F1
#
_cell.length_a   1.000
_cell.length_b   1.000
_cell.length_c   1.000
_cell.angle_alpha   90.00
_cell.angle_beta   90.00
_cell.angle_gamma   90.00
#
_symmetry.space_group_name_H-M   'P 1'
#
loop_
_entity.id
_entity.type
_entity.pdbx_description
1 polymer ?
#
loop_
_entity_poly.entity_id
_entity_poly.type
_entity_poly.pdbx_seq_one_letter_code
_entity_poly.pdbx_strand_id
1 'polypeptide(L)'
;MLMRPLLLLFLGAIIMILAIAYAMIYGSFWEEAKVLFPLPWFQLSMIDLYLGFFLFGGWILFRESSRGKAIGWIVALCLLGNLAACVYALLALIGSRGNWMAFWMGHHDPAMQGS
;
A
#
# COMPACT_ATOMS: atom_id res chain seq x y z
N MET A 1 3.59 -16.06 -16.55
CA MET A 1 3.00 -14.70 -16.64
C MET A 1 3.02 -13.89 -15.33
N LEU A 2 3.29 -14.50 -14.15
CA LEU A 2 3.34 -13.82 -12.84
C LEU A 2 4.61 -12.99 -12.52
N MET A 3 5.71 -13.17 -13.26
CA MET A 3 7.00 -12.52 -12.92
C MET A 3 7.03 -11.00 -13.17
N ARG A 4 6.24 -10.49 -14.12
CA ARG A 4 6.22 -9.06 -14.48
C ARG A 4 5.67 -8.15 -13.36
N PRO A 5 4.49 -8.43 -12.75
CA PRO A 5 3.98 -7.62 -11.64
C PRO A 5 4.80 -7.76 -10.34
N LEU A 6 5.38 -8.95 -10.09
CA LEU A 6 6.22 -9.18 -8.91
C LEU A 6 7.45 -8.26 -8.90
N LEU A 7 8.11 -8.10 -10.06
CA LEU A 7 9.29 -7.27 -10.20
C LEU A 7 8.99 -5.78 -9.94
N LEU A 8 7.84 -5.30 -10.41
CA LEU A 8 7.41 -3.91 -10.18
C LEU A 8 7.16 -3.63 -8.70
N LEU A 9 6.47 -4.54 -8.00
CA LEU A 9 6.20 -4.39 -6.56
C LEU A 9 7.48 -4.45 -5.72
N PHE A 10 8.39 -5.36 -6.07
CA PHE A 10 9.67 -5.51 -5.39
C PHE A 10 10.58 -4.29 -5.61
N LEU A 11 10.68 -3.80 -6.85
CA LEU A 11 11.43 -2.60 -7.17
C LEU A 11 10.85 -1.37 -6.47
N GLY A 12 9.51 -1.23 -6.47
CA GLY A 12 8.82 -0.17 -5.73
C GLY A 12 9.12 -0.20 -4.23
N ALA A 13 9.12 -1.38 -3.60
CA ALA A 13 9.49 -1.53 -2.19
C ALA A 13 10.93 -1.10 -1.91
N ILE A 14 11.89 -1.50 -2.76
CA ILE A 14 13.30 -1.09 -2.61
C ILE A 14 13.45 0.43 -2.71
N ILE A 15 12.81 1.05 -3.71
CA ILE A 15 12.87 2.50 -3.91
C ILE A 15 12.33 3.24 -2.67
N MET A 16 11.20 2.77 -2.11
CA MET A 16 10.60 3.35 -0.91
C MET A 16 11.52 3.25 0.31
N ILE A 17 12.15 2.09 0.53
CA ILE A 17 13.09 1.90 1.65
C ILE A 17 14.28 2.87 1.52
N LEU A 18 14.86 2.99 0.33
CA LEU A 18 15.98 3.90 0.08
C LEU A 18 15.57 5.37 0.28
N ALA A 19 14.40 5.76 -0.21
CA ALA A 19 13.87 7.12 -0.04
C ALA A 19 13.60 7.45 1.44
N ILE A 20 13.02 6.52 2.20
CA ILE A 20 12.79 6.68 3.64
C ILE A 20 14.13 6.81 4.38
N ALA A 21 15.11 5.97 4.06
CA ALA A 21 16.44 6.04 4.67
C ALA A 21 17.13 7.38 4.38
N TYR A 22 17.07 7.86 3.15
CA TYR A 22 17.60 9.18 2.78
C TYR A 22 16.91 10.31 3.56
N ALA A 23 15.58 10.31 3.60
CA ALA A 23 14.79 11.32 4.32
C ALA A 23 15.06 11.29 5.84
N MET A 24 15.31 10.13 6.43
CA MET A 24 15.66 10.00 7.85
C MET A 24 17.07 10.50 8.19
N ILE A 25 18.02 10.37 7.27
CA ILE A 25 19.42 10.77 7.50
C ILE A 25 19.63 12.27 7.28
N TYR A 26 19.02 12.83 6.23
CA TYR A 26 19.30 14.19 5.77
C TYR A 26 18.13 15.16 5.99
N GLY A 27 16.94 14.64 6.25
CA GLY A 27 15.72 15.44 6.36
C GLY A 27 15.31 15.70 7.80
N SER A 28 14.68 16.85 8.02
CA SER A 28 13.97 17.16 9.25
C SER A 28 12.51 17.37 8.92
N PHE A 29 11.72 16.29 9.03
CA PHE A 29 10.33 16.24 8.59
C PHE A 29 9.51 17.45 9.07
N TRP A 30 9.70 17.87 10.32
CA TRP A 30 8.91 18.94 10.92
C TRP A 30 9.28 20.34 10.43
N GLU A 31 10.56 20.62 10.16
CA GLU A 31 11.00 21.93 9.68
C GLU A 31 10.69 22.10 8.18
N GLU A 32 10.91 21.05 7.40
CA GLU A 32 10.55 21.02 5.98
C GLU A 32 9.04 21.10 5.79
N ALA A 33 8.25 20.40 6.62
CA ALA A 33 6.80 20.47 6.56
C ALA A 33 6.28 21.90 6.74
N LYS A 34 6.82 22.71 7.66
CA LYS A 34 6.37 24.09 7.88
C LYS A 34 6.57 24.99 6.66
N VAL A 35 7.65 24.77 5.90
CA VAL A 35 7.97 25.54 4.70
C VAL A 35 7.17 25.06 3.50
N LEU A 36 6.89 23.76 3.42
CA LEU A 36 6.19 23.14 2.28
C LEU A 36 4.67 23.17 2.42
N PHE A 37 4.11 23.13 3.64
CA PHE A 37 2.66 23.13 3.86
C PHE A 37 1.88 24.32 3.24
N PRO A 38 2.44 25.54 3.17
CA PRO A 38 1.81 26.67 2.50
C PRO A 38 1.77 26.52 0.97
N LEU A 39 2.57 25.63 0.38
CA LEU A 39 2.60 25.43 -1.06
C LEU A 39 1.37 24.61 -1.49
N PRO A 40 0.53 25.12 -2.41
CA PRO A 40 -0.73 24.48 -2.78
C PRO A 40 -0.53 23.10 -3.43
N TRP A 41 0.57 22.92 -4.18
CA TRP A 41 0.93 21.62 -4.75
C TRP A 41 1.29 20.58 -3.70
N PHE A 42 1.95 20.98 -2.61
CA PHE A 42 2.28 20.06 -1.53
C PHE A 42 1.00 19.59 -0.81
N GLN A 43 0.07 20.51 -0.55
CA GLN A 43 -1.25 20.18 0.02
C GLN A 43 -2.03 19.21 -0.88
N LEU A 44 -2.06 19.47 -2.19
CA LEU A 44 -2.72 18.58 -3.15
C LEU A 44 -2.09 17.18 -3.14
N SER A 45 -0.76 17.08 -3.14
CA SER A 45 -0.06 15.80 -3.07
C SER A 45 -0.34 15.04 -1.77
N MET A 46 -0.47 15.73 -0.64
CA MET A 46 -0.89 15.10 0.62
C MET A 46 -2.32 14.58 0.53
N ILE A 47 -3.25 15.38 0.01
CA ILE A 47 -4.64 14.96 -0.20
C ILE A 47 -4.69 13.74 -1.12
N ASP A 48 -3.99 13.77 -2.25
CA ASP A 48 -3.93 12.67 -3.23
C ASP A 48 -3.38 11.39 -2.59
N LEU A 49 -2.28 11.49 -1.83
CA LEU A 49 -1.67 10.38 -1.10
C LEU A 49 -2.64 9.74 -0.10
N TYR A 50 -3.29 10.55 0.76
CA TYR A 50 -4.19 10.04 1.79
C TYR A 50 -5.52 9.53 1.22
N LEU A 51 -6.03 10.11 0.13
CA LEU A 51 -7.16 9.54 -0.62
C LEU A 51 -6.79 8.18 -1.20
N GLY A 52 -5.58 8.05 -1.76
CA GLY A 52 -5.03 6.77 -2.19
C GLY A 52 -5.01 5.73 -1.06
N PHE A 53 -4.57 6.13 0.15
CA PHE A 53 -4.59 5.25 1.32
C PHE A 53 -6.01 4.86 1.74
N PHE A 54 -6.96 5.79 1.68
CA PHE A 54 -8.36 5.51 2.00
C PHE A 54 -8.97 4.50 1.01
N LEU A 55 -8.76 4.69 -0.30
CA LEU A 55 -9.25 3.78 -1.33
C LEU A 55 -8.60 2.39 -1.22
N PHE A 56 -7.29 2.35 -1.02
CA PHE A 56 -6.55 1.09 -0.85
C PHE A 56 -6.91 0.37 0.46
N GLY A 57 -7.10 1.13 1.54
CA GLY A 57 -7.61 0.62 2.82
C GLY A 57 -9.01 0.03 2.67
N GLY A 58 -9.89 0.68 1.92
CA GLY A 58 -11.21 0.13 1.55
C GLY A 58 -11.10 -1.18 0.78
N TRP A 59 -10.16 -1.27 -0.17
CA TRP A 59 -9.88 -2.52 -0.89
C TRP A 59 -9.37 -3.63 0.04
N ILE A 60 -8.44 -3.32 0.95
CA ILE A 60 -7.96 -4.27 1.97
C ILE A 60 -9.13 -4.77 2.84
N LEU A 61 -9.99 -3.87 3.31
CA LEU A 61 -11.14 -4.19 4.16
C LEU A 61 -12.15 -5.09 3.45
N PHE A 62 -12.37 -4.86 2.15
CA PHE A 62 -13.24 -5.70 1.33
C PHE A 62 -12.63 -7.08 1.06
N ARG A 63 -11.31 -7.15 0.84
CA ARG A 63 -10.60 -8.37 0.46
C ARG A 63 -10.42 -9.34 1.63
N GLU A 64 -10.13 -8.81 2.81
CA GLU A 64 -9.84 -9.61 4.01
C GLU A 64 -11.10 -10.12 4.71
N SER A 65 -11.08 -11.40 5.09
CA SER A 65 -12.17 -12.01 5.88
C SER A 65 -12.13 -11.52 7.34
N SER A 66 -10.93 -11.28 7.87
CA SER A 66 -10.74 -10.82 9.24
C SER A 66 -10.54 -9.30 9.31
N ARG A 67 -11.53 -8.60 9.89
CA ARG A 67 -11.44 -7.15 10.14
C ARG A 67 -10.21 -6.75 10.95
N GLY A 68 -9.73 -7.61 11.85
CA GLY A 68 -8.52 -7.34 12.64
C GLY A 68 -7.25 -7.28 11.79
N LYS A 69 -7.09 -8.20 10.84
CA LYS A 69 -5.96 -8.18 9.89
C LYS A 69 -6.05 -6.96 8.96
N ALA A 70 -7.25 -6.63 8.49
CA ALA A 70 -7.47 -5.45 7.65
C ALA A 70 -7.06 -4.16 8.37
N ILE A 71 -7.48 -3.99 9.63
CA ILE A 71 -7.10 -2.82 10.45
C ILE A 71 -5.58 -2.77 10.64
N GLY A 72 -4.93 -3.91 10.92
CA GLY A 72 -3.47 -3.97 11.03
C GLY A 72 -2.75 -3.47 9.77
N TRP A 73 -3.23 -3.87 8.59
CA TRP A 73 -2.69 -3.40 7.31
C TRP A 73 -2.97 -1.92 7.03
N ILE A 74 -4.15 -1.42 7.41
CA ILE A 74 -4.48 0.00 7.28
C ILE A 74 -3.58 0.85 8.19
N VAL A 75 -3.32 0.41 9.43
CA VAL A 75 -2.37 1.10 10.32
C VAL A 75 -0.97 1.08 9.74
N ALA A 76 -0.53 -0.07 9.21
CA ALA A 76 0.76 -0.16 8.51
C ALA A 76 0.83 0.76 7.29
N LEU A 77 -0.28 0.93 6.55
CA LEU A 77 -0.38 1.86 5.42
C LEU A 77 -0.25 3.32 5.87
N CYS A 78 -0.87 3.70 6.99
CA CYS A 78 -0.72 5.06 7.52
C CYS A 78 0.69 5.35 8.03
N LEU A 79 1.43 4.35 8.53
CA LEU A 79 2.76 4.52 9.11
C LEU A 79 3.90 4.37 8.08
N LEU A 80 3.83 3.37 7.21
CA LEU A 80 4.87 3.05 6.22
C LEU A 80 4.53 3.57 4.81
N GLY A 81 3.29 4.04 4.58
CA GLY A 81 2.82 4.53 3.30
C GLY A 81 2.84 3.45 2.21
N ASN A 82 3.28 3.83 1.01
CA ASN A 82 3.30 2.94 -0.15
C ASN A 82 4.17 1.70 0.01
N LEU A 83 5.11 1.67 0.97
CA LEU A 83 5.86 0.45 1.27
C LEU A 83 4.91 -0.66 1.77
N ALA A 84 4.01 -0.34 2.70
CA ALA A 84 3.02 -1.30 3.17
C ALA A 84 2.04 -1.70 2.05
N ALA A 85 1.65 -0.77 1.17
CA ALA A 85 0.83 -1.08 0.00
C ALA A 85 1.50 -2.11 -0.92
N CYS A 86 2.78 -1.91 -1.25
CA CYS A 86 3.55 -2.83 -2.08
C CYS A 86 3.67 -4.21 -1.43
N VAL A 87 4.01 -4.27 -0.14
CA VAL A 87 4.13 -5.54 0.59
C VAL A 87 2.78 -6.26 0.65
N TYR A 88 1.70 -5.55 0.97
CA TYR A 88 0.37 -6.15 0.99
C TYR A 88 -0.01 -6.71 -0.38
N ALA A 89 0.12 -5.91 -1.44
CA ALA A 89 -0.17 -6.33 -2.82
C ALA A 89 0.70 -7.52 -3.25
N LEU A 90 1.94 -7.59 -2.80
CA LEU A 90 2.85 -8.72 -3.08
C LEU A 90 2.39 -10.00 -2.40
N LEU A 91 2.07 -9.95 -1.10
CA LEU A 91 1.55 -11.10 -0.34
C LEU A 91 0.23 -11.59 -0.93
N ALA A 92 -0.64 -10.65 -1.27
CA ALA A 92 -1.86 -10.87 -2.01
C ALA A 92 -1.63 -11.61 -3.34
N LEU A 93 -0.66 -11.17 -4.14
CA LEU A 93 -0.35 -11.76 -5.44
C LEU A 93 0.19 -13.19 -5.31
N ILE A 94 1.06 -13.43 -4.32
CA ILE A 94 1.60 -14.75 -4.00
C ILE A 94 0.47 -15.69 -3.54
N GLY A 95 -0.40 -15.21 -2.64
CA GLY A 95 -1.55 -15.96 -2.13
C GLY A 95 -2.55 -16.34 -3.22
N SER A 96 -2.72 -15.50 -4.24
CA SER A 96 -3.64 -15.74 -5.34
C SER A 96 -3.15 -16.76 -6.38
N ARG A 97 -1.90 -17.23 -6.32
CA ARG A 97 -1.31 -18.27 -7.21
C ARG A 97 -1.62 -18.10 -8.71
N GLY A 98 -1.74 -16.86 -9.19
CA GLY A 98 -2.04 -16.54 -10.58
C GLY A 98 -3.51 -16.40 -10.96
N ASN A 99 -4.44 -16.62 -10.03
CA ASN A 99 -5.86 -16.30 -10.24
C ASN A 99 -6.12 -14.82 -9.94
N TRP A 100 -6.47 -14.06 -10.98
CA TRP A 100 -6.76 -12.63 -10.88
C TRP A 100 -8.02 -12.34 -10.04
N MET A 101 -8.98 -13.26 -10.04
CA MET A 101 -10.22 -13.10 -9.27
C MET A 101 -9.94 -13.22 -7.77
N ALA A 102 -9.15 -14.21 -7.37
CA ALA A 102 -8.63 -14.35 -6.01
C ALA A 102 -7.76 -13.16 -5.59
N PHE A 103 -7.10 -12.49 -6.54
CA PHE A 103 -6.35 -11.26 -6.26
C PHE A 103 -7.30 -10.10 -5.97
N TRP A 104 -8.31 -9.84 -6.80
CA TRP A 104 -9.15 -8.67 -6.57
C TRP A 104 -10.20 -8.87 -5.46
N MET A 105 -10.78 -10.07 -5.38
CA MET A 105 -11.91 -10.37 -4.49
C MET A 105 -11.51 -10.97 -3.14
N GLY A 106 -10.30 -11.56 -3.04
CA GLY A 106 -9.87 -12.24 -1.82
C GLY A 106 -10.85 -13.32 -1.39
N HIS A 107 -11.39 -13.20 -0.18
CA HIS A 107 -12.35 -14.17 0.37
C HIS A 107 -13.71 -14.18 -0.35
N HIS A 108 -14.00 -13.15 -1.15
CA HIS A 108 -15.24 -13.05 -1.93
C HIS A 108 -15.16 -13.75 -3.29
N ASP A 109 -14.05 -14.43 -3.61
CA ASP A 109 -13.94 -15.22 -4.85
C ASP A 109 -14.93 -16.41 -4.82
N PRO A 110 -15.92 -16.47 -5.75
CA PRO A 110 -16.90 -17.55 -5.82
C PRO A 110 -16.26 -18.95 -5.95
N ALA A 111 -15.06 -19.04 -6.51
CA ALA A 111 -14.35 -20.30 -6.68
C ALA A 111 -13.71 -20.82 -5.37
N MET A 112 -13.54 -19.98 -4.35
CA MET A 112 -12.95 -20.37 -3.06
C MET A 112 -13.99 -20.57 -1.94
N GLN A 113 -15.26 -20.21 -2.17
CA GLN A 113 -16.34 -20.38 -1.17
C GLN A 113 -17.08 -21.73 -1.28
N GLY A 114 -16.80 -22.52 -2.32
CA GLY A 114 -17.52 -23.76 -2.65
C GLY A 114 -16.77 -25.06 -2.36
N SER A 115 -15.67 -25.04 -1.61
CA SER A 115 -14.87 -26.23 -1.25
C SER A 115 -14.89 -26.53 0.25
#